data_AF-A0A960M5M5-F1
#
_entry.id   AF-A0A960M5M5-F1
#
_cell.length_a   1.000
_cell.length_b   1.000
_cell.length_c   1.000
_cell.angle_alpha   90.00
_cell.angle_beta   90.00
_cell.angle_gamma   90.00
#
_symmetry.space_group_name_H-M   'P 1'
#
loop_
_entity.id
_entity.type
_entity.pdbx_description
1 polymer ?
#
loop_
_entity_poly.entity_id
_entity_poly.type
_entity_poly.pdbx_seq_one_letter_code
_entity_poly.pdbx_strand_id
1 'polypeptide(L)'
;MSKFNSLLMGRFKSHAKKEKMNELVERSSATPLTNFSGAFQVNPISNQERASLQTLLEKYQTEENNISEDLKFLSTITSEVKAISNQAVILHGERIKKAQELFKKYRDGAFSNWLLKTYGNRQTPYNFLQYYELYTALPKKLQGIVDEMPRQAIYSLSSRSVPQEKKVEFVKEYNGESKTELLEKLRSSFPLAKQDKRNPNKTKSVLDLLNRTKKLMQDDRFIPNHDEKGELKALVKEINALLK
;
A
#
# COMPACT_ATOMS: atom_id res chain seq x y z
N MET A 1 56.68 14.76 17.93
CA MET A 1 56.15 15.09 16.58
C MET A 1 54.81 15.82 16.66
N SER A 2 54.74 17.04 17.23
CA SER A 2 53.47 17.80 17.39
C SER A 2 53.37 19.05 16.50
N LYS A 3 54.43 19.43 15.78
CA LYS A 3 54.47 20.63 14.92
C LYS A 3 53.98 20.41 13.48
N PHE A 4 53.78 19.16 13.03
CA PHE A 4 53.34 18.86 11.65
C PHE A 4 51.81 18.89 11.50
N ASN A 5 51.07 18.45 12.53
CA ASN A 5 49.60 18.44 12.50
C ASN A 5 48.97 19.83 12.67
N SER A 6 49.67 20.79 13.29
CA SER A 6 49.19 22.17 13.40
C SER A 6 49.33 22.96 12.09
N LEU A 7 50.35 22.66 11.28
CA LEU A 7 50.57 23.29 9.97
C LEU A 7 49.58 22.81 8.89
N LEU A 8 49.10 21.56 8.98
CA LEU A 8 48.06 21.01 8.11
C LEU A 8 46.65 21.55 8.45
N MET A 9 46.37 21.78 9.73
CA MET A 9 45.07 22.32 10.19
C MET A 9 44.90 23.83 9.90
N GLY A 10 46.00 24.59 9.79
CA GLY A 10 45.98 26.02 9.48
C GLY A 10 45.63 26.34 8.02
N ARG A 11 45.84 25.42 7.06
CA ARG A 11 45.60 25.67 5.62
C ARG A 11 44.18 25.32 5.13
N PHE A 12 43.36 24.64 5.93
CA PHE A 12 42.01 24.23 5.51
C PHE A 12 40.86 25.06 6.10
N LYS A 13 41.15 26.10 6.90
CA LYS A 13 40.13 26.98 7.48
C LYS A 13 40.26 28.40 6.95
N SER A 14 39.64 28.69 5.80
CA SER A 14 39.10 30.07 5.59
C SER A 14 38.18 30.28 4.37
N HIS A 15 38.19 29.47 3.30
CA HIS A 15 37.36 29.83 2.13
C HIS A 15 36.32 28.79 1.63
N ALA A 16 36.47 27.50 1.89
CA ALA A 16 35.58 26.49 1.29
C ALA A 16 34.20 26.32 1.96
N LYS A 17 33.97 26.85 3.17
CA LYS A 17 32.70 26.64 3.90
C LYS A 17 31.62 27.68 3.56
N LYS A 18 31.98 28.89 3.12
CA LYS A 18 31.03 29.94 2.75
C LYS A 18 30.44 29.72 1.36
N GLU A 19 31.26 29.32 0.38
CA GLU A 19 30.81 29.03 -0.98
C GLU A 19 29.86 27.83 -1.04
N LYS A 20 30.17 26.73 -0.34
CA LYS A 20 29.28 25.56 -0.31
C LYS A 20 27.93 25.84 0.34
N MET A 21 27.89 26.74 1.34
CA MET A 21 26.63 27.12 1.99
C MET A 21 25.81 28.06 1.10
N ASN A 22 26.47 28.97 0.36
CA ASN A 22 25.80 29.82 -0.63
C ASN A 22 25.32 29.03 -1.85
N GLU A 23 26.07 28.04 -2.35
CA GLU A 23 25.60 27.12 -3.41
C GLU A 23 24.40 26.28 -2.97
N LEU A 24 24.36 25.85 -1.70
CA LEU A 24 23.21 25.12 -1.15
C LEU A 24 21.99 26.03 -1.01
N VAL A 25 22.20 27.29 -0.64
CA VAL A 25 21.15 28.32 -0.53
C VAL A 25 20.62 28.70 -1.92
N GLU A 26 21.46 28.84 -2.93
CA GLU A 26 21.02 29.10 -4.32
C GLU A 26 20.32 27.89 -4.96
N ARG A 27 20.77 26.65 -4.67
CA ARG A 27 20.03 25.44 -5.07
C ARG A 27 18.69 25.28 -4.34
N SER A 28 18.59 25.80 -3.11
CA SER A 28 17.36 25.79 -2.32
C SER A 28 16.32 26.81 -2.77
N SER A 29 16.76 27.90 -3.43
CA SER A 29 15.88 28.97 -3.93
C SER A 29 15.44 28.77 -5.38
N ALA A 30 16.21 28.04 -6.19
CA ALA A 30 15.90 27.78 -7.60
C ALA A 30 14.86 26.66 -7.84
N THR A 31 14.61 25.81 -6.85
CA THR A 31 13.56 24.79 -6.89
C THR A 31 12.71 24.98 -5.64
N PRO A 32 11.37 25.04 -5.69
CA PRO A 32 10.59 25.09 -4.46
C PRO A 32 10.89 23.81 -3.68
N LEU A 33 11.76 23.91 -2.67
CA LEU A 33 11.84 22.94 -1.60
C LEU A 33 10.42 22.86 -1.08
N THR A 34 9.80 21.70 -1.31
CA THR A 34 8.42 21.44 -0.92
C THR A 34 8.21 21.95 0.51
N ASN A 35 7.26 22.87 0.69
CA ASN A 35 6.76 23.39 1.96
C ASN A 35 6.13 22.27 2.81
N PHE A 36 6.84 21.18 3.06
CA PHE A 36 6.41 20.12 3.95
C PHE A 36 6.93 20.40 5.35
N SER A 37 6.48 21.53 5.89
CA SER A 37 6.55 21.83 7.32
C SER A 37 5.41 21.07 8.02
N GLY A 38 5.71 19.90 8.57
CA GLY A 38 4.77 19.13 9.36
C GLY A 38 5.46 17.96 10.03
N ALA A 39 5.74 18.09 11.32
CA ALA A 39 6.27 17.01 12.14
C ALA A 39 5.37 15.75 11.99
N PHE A 40 6.02 14.65 11.63
CA PHE A 40 5.41 13.37 11.34
C PHE A 40 4.58 12.88 12.54
N GLN A 41 3.33 12.50 12.30
CA GLN A 41 2.49 11.92 13.36
C GLN A 41 2.61 10.40 13.31
N VAL A 42 3.38 9.86 14.25
CA VAL A 42 3.35 8.43 14.55
C VAL A 42 2.11 8.20 15.40
N ASN A 43 1.09 7.60 14.80
CA ASN A 43 -0.12 7.21 15.54
C ASN A 43 0.13 5.87 16.24
N PRO A 44 -0.33 5.71 17.50
CA PRO A 44 -0.27 4.41 18.17
C PRO A 44 -1.04 3.36 17.37
N ILE A 45 -0.59 2.10 17.44
CA ILE A 45 -1.34 0.99 16.83
C ILE A 45 -2.69 0.79 17.53
N SER A 46 -3.67 0.23 16.81
CA SER A 46 -5.00 -0.02 17.38
C SER A 46 -4.97 -1.12 18.44
N ASN A 47 -6.01 -1.18 19.28
CA ASN A 47 -6.15 -2.25 20.27
C ASN A 47 -6.20 -3.65 19.64
N GLN A 48 -6.82 -3.77 18.47
CA GLN A 48 -6.90 -5.04 17.73
C GLN A 48 -5.55 -5.44 17.14
N GLU A 49 -4.78 -4.47 16.63
CA GLU A 49 -3.40 -4.71 16.19
C GLU A 49 -2.53 -5.13 17.36
N ARG A 50 -2.64 -4.45 18.50
CA ARG A 50 -1.90 -4.81 19.72
C ARG A 50 -2.25 -6.21 20.20
N ALA A 51 -3.54 -6.58 20.23
CA ALA A 51 -3.98 -7.93 20.59
C ALA A 51 -3.41 -8.97 19.61
N SER A 52 -3.42 -8.67 18.31
CA SER A 52 -2.86 -9.57 17.28
C SER A 52 -1.35 -9.77 17.45
N LEU A 53 -0.60 -8.71 17.79
CA LEU A 53 0.83 -8.79 18.10
C LEU A 53 1.08 -9.58 19.39
N GLN A 54 0.24 -9.41 20.41
CA GLN A 54 0.34 -10.19 21.64
C GLN A 54 0.15 -11.69 21.37
N THR A 55 -0.90 -12.07 20.63
CA THR A 55 -1.12 -13.47 20.24
C THR A 55 0.03 -14.03 19.40
N LEU A 56 0.65 -13.20 18.56
CA LEU A 56 1.85 -13.59 17.82
C LEU A 56 3.01 -13.91 18.75
N LEU A 57 3.29 -13.05 19.74
CA LEU A 57 4.37 -13.28 20.71
C LEU A 57 4.10 -14.52 21.56
N GLU A 58 2.89 -14.65 22.11
CA GLU A 58 2.47 -15.82 22.90
C GLU A 58 2.59 -17.13 22.12
N LYS A 59 2.25 -17.13 20.83
CA LYS A 59 2.33 -18.32 19.97
C LYS A 59 3.77 -18.80 19.74
N TYR A 60 4.75 -17.89 19.74
CA TYR A 60 6.14 -18.18 19.40
C TYR A 60 7.10 -17.96 20.59
N GLN A 61 6.57 -17.87 21.81
CA GLN A 61 7.39 -17.65 23.01
C GLN A 61 8.28 -18.86 23.35
N THR A 62 9.44 -18.58 23.91
CA THR A 62 10.25 -19.55 24.68
C THR A 62 10.29 -19.11 26.15
N GLU A 63 10.83 -19.96 27.04
CA GLU A 63 10.84 -19.73 28.49
C GLU A 63 11.57 -18.43 28.94
N GLU A 64 12.41 -17.86 28.08
CA GLU A 64 13.22 -16.67 28.39
C GLU A 64 12.60 -15.35 27.90
N ASN A 65 11.48 -15.37 27.16
CA ASN A 65 10.90 -14.15 26.57
C ASN A 65 10.08 -13.31 27.56
N ASN A 66 10.24 -11.98 27.51
CA ASN A 66 9.39 -11.04 28.23
C ASN A 66 8.35 -10.42 27.27
N ILE A 67 7.20 -11.08 27.14
CA ILE A 67 6.12 -10.65 26.23
C ILE A 67 5.70 -9.20 26.45
N SER A 68 5.65 -8.74 27.70
CA SER A 68 5.16 -7.39 28.00
C SER A 68 6.10 -6.31 27.46
N GLU A 69 7.40 -6.51 27.60
CA GLU A 69 8.42 -5.59 27.08
C GLU A 69 8.51 -5.68 25.56
N ASP A 70 8.54 -6.89 25.02
CA ASP A 70 8.58 -7.15 23.58
C ASP A 70 7.35 -6.59 22.87
N LEU A 71 6.16 -6.71 23.46
CA LEU A 71 4.92 -6.15 22.90
C LEU A 71 4.99 -4.63 22.83
N LYS A 72 5.53 -3.96 23.85
CA LYS A 72 5.70 -2.49 23.86
C LYS A 72 6.67 -2.05 22.77
N PHE A 73 7.79 -2.75 22.64
CA PHE A 73 8.79 -2.47 21.61
C PHE A 73 8.23 -2.71 20.20
N LEU A 74 7.61 -3.86 19.98
CA LEU A 74 7.04 -4.25 18.68
C LEU A 74 5.89 -3.32 18.27
N SER A 75 5.08 -2.86 19.22
CA SER A 75 4.04 -1.86 18.96
C SER A 75 4.63 -0.55 18.44
N THR A 76 5.75 -0.12 19.03
CA THR A 76 6.47 1.10 18.62
C THR A 76 7.02 0.95 17.21
N ILE A 77 7.78 -0.12 16.93
CA ILE A 77 8.30 -0.39 15.58
C ILE A 77 7.17 -0.48 14.55
N THR A 78 6.08 -1.16 14.90
CA THR A 78 4.94 -1.31 13.98
C THR A 78 4.34 0.05 13.61
N SER A 79 4.17 0.96 14.59
CA SER A 79 3.69 2.32 14.34
C SER A 79 4.63 3.13 13.45
N GLU A 80 5.94 3.02 13.65
CA GLU A 80 6.96 3.70 12.84
C GLU A 80 6.97 3.17 11.41
N VAL A 81 6.93 1.84 11.22
CA VAL A 81 6.86 1.21 9.90
C VAL A 81 5.62 1.68 9.15
N LYS A 82 4.45 1.75 9.81
CA LYS A 82 3.23 2.30 9.20
C LYS A 82 3.41 3.76 8.78
N ALA A 83 3.96 4.59 9.68
CA ALA A 83 4.19 6.01 9.41
C ALA A 83 5.13 6.24 8.22
N ILE A 84 6.29 5.57 8.18
CA ILE A 84 7.25 5.63 7.05
C ILE A 84 6.56 5.23 5.75
N SER A 85 5.79 4.15 5.81
CA SER A 85 5.15 3.58 4.65
C SER A 85 4.06 4.51 4.11
N ASN A 86 3.27 5.17 4.98
CA ASN A 86 2.26 6.15 4.56
C ASN A 86 2.91 7.41 3.97
N GLN A 87 3.98 7.89 4.60
CA GLN A 87 4.78 8.99 4.09
C GLN A 87 5.28 8.73 2.67
N ALA A 88 5.85 7.55 2.43
CA ALA A 88 6.35 7.19 1.11
C ALA A 88 5.24 7.30 0.05
N VAL A 89 4.03 6.79 0.33
CA VAL A 89 2.90 6.85 -0.60
C VAL A 89 2.49 8.30 -0.89
N ILE A 90 2.37 9.14 0.14
CA ILE A 90 2.00 10.56 0.00
C ILE A 90 3.05 11.32 -0.82
N LEU A 91 4.34 11.12 -0.51
CA LEU A 91 5.43 11.78 -1.23
C LEU A 91 5.46 11.40 -2.70
N HIS A 92 5.37 10.09 -2.99
CA HIS A 92 5.30 9.61 -4.37
C HIS A 92 4.06 10.17 -5.08
N GLY A 93 2.89 10.11 -4.44
CA GLY A 93 1.64 10.62 -5.00
C GLY A 93 1.71 12.11 -5.36
N GLU A 94 2.29 12.95 -4.51
CA GLU A 94 2.50 14.38 -4.79
C GLU A 94 3.39 14.60 -6.02
N ARG A 95 4.52 13.88 -6.12
CA ARG A 95 5.44 14.00 -7.28
C ARG A 95 4.79 13.50 -8.56
N ILE A 96 4.03 12.40 -8.47
CA ILE A 96 3.26 11.87 -9.59
C ILE A 96 2.19 12.88 -10.03
N LYS A 97 1.51 13.54 -9.09
CA LYS A 97 0.53 14.59 -9.42
C LYS A 97 1.16 15.76 -10.16
N LYS A 98 2.31 16.24 -9.70
CA LYS A 98 3.09 17.29 -10.39
C LYS A 98 3.48 16.89 -11.81
N ALA A 99 3.95 15.64 -11.99
CA ALA A 99 4.24 15.11 -13.31
C ALA A 99 2.97 15.01 -14.18
N GLN A 100 1.85 14.56 -13.62
CA GLN A 100 0.56 14.50 -14.32
C GLN A 100 0.17 15.87 -14.88
N GLU A 101 0.25 16.93 -14.06
CA GLU A 101 -0.02 18.30 -14.48
C GLU A 101 0.92 18.75 -15.61
N LEU A 102 2.22 18.47 -15.49
CA LEU A 102 3.19 18.76 -16.55
C LEU A 102 2.84 18.06 -17.87
N PHE A 103 2.38 16.81 -17.81
CA PHE A 103 2.08 16.01 -18.99
C PHE A 103 0.76 16.35 -19.68
N LYS A 104 -0.13 17.17 -19.08
CA LYS A 104 -1.40 17.60 -19.70
C LYS A 104 -1.23 18.34 -21.03
N LYS A 105 -0.09 18.99 -21.24
CA LYS A 105 0.24 19.71 -22.49
C LYS A 105 0.86 18.83 -23.58
N TYR A 106 1.01 17.53 -23.33
CA TYR A 106 1.58 16.57 -24.26
C TYR A 106 0.50 15.61 -24.78
N ARG A 107 0.83 14.89 -25.85
CA ARG A 107 -0.04 13.88 -26.44
C ARG A 107 -0.49 12.83 -25.41
N ASP A 108 -1.71 12.35 -25.59
CA ASP A 108 -2.26 11.22 -24.83
C ASP A 108 -1.29 10.04 -24.74
N GLY A 109 -1.18 9.48 -23.54
CA GLY A 109 -0.29 8.38 -23.23
C GLY A 109 1.13 8.79 -22.81
N ALA A 110 1.53 10.06 -22.93
CA ALA A 110 2.84 10.53 -22.46
C ALA A 110 3.04 10.27 -20.96
N PHE A 111 2.06 10.65 -20.13
CA PHE A 111 2.08 10.40 -18.69
C PHE A 111 2.17 8.90 -18.37
N SER A 112 1.33 8.07 -18.99
CA SER A 112 1.33 6.61 -18.78
C SER A 112 2.64 5.94 -19.19
N ASN A 113 3.32 6.45 -20.22
CA ASN A 113 4.65 5.96 -20.62
C ASN A 113 5.75 6.44 -19.67
N TRP A 114 5.66 7.67 -19.15
CA TRP A 114 6.55 8.13 -18.09
C TRP A 114 6.43 7.25 -16.84
N LEU A 115 5.20 6.92 -16.42
CA LEU A 115 4.96 5.98 -15.32
C LEU A 115 5.64 4.63 -15.54
N LEU A 116 5.51 4.05 -16.73
CA LEU A 116 6.18 2.80 -17.07
C LEU A 116 7.71 2.91 -17.01
N LYS A 117 8.29 4.00 -17.52
CA LYS A 117 9.74 4.21 -17.51
C LYS A 117 10.30 4.41 -16.10
N THR A 118 9.55 5.08 -15.22
CA THR A 118 10.02 5.41 -13.86
C THR A 118 9.74 4.31 -12.84
N TYR A 119 8.60 3.61 -12.93
CA TYR A 119 8.16 2.62 -11.94
C TYR A 119 8.16 1.17 -12.46
N GLY A 120 8.40 0.94 -13.74
CA GLY A 120 8.31 -0.37 -14.38
C GLY A 120 6.88 -0.90 -14.53
N ASN A 121 5.88 -0.22 -13.96
CA ASN A 121 4.46 -0.58 -14.06
C ASN A 121 3.58 0.68 -13.93
N ARG A 122 2.29 0.54 -14.30
CA ARG A 122 1.30 1.64 -14.14
C ARG A 122 0.53 1.56 -12.83
N GLN A 123 0.33 0.36 -12.28
CA GLN A 123 -0.59 0.14 -11.18
C GLN A 123 -0.15 0.80 -9.88
N THR A 124 1.09 0.59 -9.47
CA THR A 124 1.66 1.17 -8.24
C THR A 124 1.59 2.71 -8.25
N PRO A 125 2.08 3.42 -9.29
CA PRO A 125 2.00 4.87 -9.28
C PRO A 125 0.57 5.41 -9.38
N TYR A 126 -0.35 4.73 -10.08
CA TYR A 126 -1.77 5.13 -10.04
C TYR A 126 -2.37 4.95 -8.64
N ASN A 127 -2.03 3.88 -7.92
CA ASN A 127 -2.46 3.70 -6.53
C ASN A 127 -1.93 4.81 -5.63
N PHE A 128 -0.65 5.19 -5.77
CA PHE A 128 -0.06 6.31 -5.01
C PHE A 128 -0.74 7.64 -5.31
N LEU A 129 -0.98 7.93 -6.59
CA LEU A 129 -1.68 9.14 -7.01
C LEU A 129 -3.08 9.21 -6.41
N GLN A 130 -3.87 8.13 -6.54
CA GLN A 130 -5.23 8.08 -6.03
C GLN A 130 -5.29 8.14 -4.49
N TYR A 131 -4.33 7.50 -3.81
CA TYR A 131 -4.20 7.63 -2.36
C TYR A 131 -3.96 9.09 -1.97
N TYR A 132 -2.99 9.74 -2.61
CA TYR A 132 -2.66 11.14 -2.34
C TYR A 132 -3.85 12.08 -2.60
N GLU A 133 -4.57 11.90 -3.70
CA GLU A 133 -5.77 12.68 -4.03
C GLU A 133 -6.88 12.50 -2.98
N LEU A 134 -7.12 11.27 -2.51
CA LEU A 134 -8.08 11.02 -1.43
C LEU A 134 -7.61 11.66 -0.12
N TYR A 135 -6.36 11.44 0.28
CA TYR A 135 -5.79 11.91 1.53
C TYR A 135 -5.81 13.45 1.64
N THR A 136 -5.46 14.14 0.55
CA THR A 136 -5.45 15.61 0.49
C THR A 136 -6.85 16.22 0.44
N ALA A 137 -7.83 15.48 -0.09
CA ALA A 137 -9.24 15.92 -0.10
C ALA A 137 -9.96 15.69 1.24
N LEU A 138 -9.38 14.92 2.16
CA LEU A 138 -9.96 14.67 3.48
C LEU A 138 -9.68 15.81 4.47
N PRO A 139 -10.64 16.13 5.38
CA PRO A 139 -10.35 16.94 6.55
C PRO A 139 -9.18 16.40 7.36
N LYS A 140 -8.31 17.27 7.90
CA LYS A 140 -7.14 16.86 8.71
C LYS A 140 -7.45 15.86 9.82
N LYS A 141 -8.64 15.97 10.45
CA LYS A 141 -9.08 15.03 11.50
C LYS A 141 -9.27 13.59 11.01
N LEU A 142 -9.56 13.39 9.72
CA LEU A 142 -9.77 12.06 9.12
C LEU A 142 -8.51 11.48 8.47
N GLN A 143 -7.46 12.30 8.30
CA GLN A 143 -6.18 11.83 7.75
C GLN A 143 -5.54 10.79 8.68
N GLY A 144 -5.57 11.01 10.00
CA GLY A 144 -5.08 10.04 10.98
C GLY A 144 -5.81 8.69 10.91
N ILE A 145 -7.11 8.69 10.63
CA ILE A 145 -7.90 7.47 10.43
C ILE A 145 -7.41 6.72 9.18
N VAL A 146 -7.19 7.43 8.07
CA VAL A 146 -6.66 6.83 6.84
C VAL A 146 -5.25 6.27 7.04
N ASP A 147 -4.45 6.90 7.91
CA ASP A 147 -3.12 6.40 8.25
C ASP A 147 -3.15 5.05 8.99
N GLU A 148 -4.23 4.77 9.71
CA GLU A 148 -4.46 3.50 10.40
C GLU A 148 -5.04 2.40 9.49
N MET A 149 -5.82 2.78 8.49
CA MET A 149 -6.56 1.86 7.63
C MET A 149 -5.64 0.96 6.76
N PRO A 150 -6.06 -0.29 6.48
CA PRO A 150 -5.39 -1.16 5.51
C PRO A 150 -5.21 -0.51 4.14
N ARG A 151 -3.95 -0.35 3.71
CA ARG A 151 -3.60 0.37 2.48
C ARG A 151 -4.31 -0.13 1.22
N GLN A 152 -4.49 -1.44 1.08
CA GLN A 152 -5.19 -2.00 -0.08
C GLN A 152 -6.68 -1.62 -0.10
N ALA A 153 -7.29 -1.43 1.07
CA ALA A 153 -8.66 -0.93 1.16
C ALA A 153 -8.72 0.53 0.73
N ILE A 154 -7.75 1.36 1.13
CA ILE A 154 -7.66 2.75 0.67
C ILE A 154 -7.46 2.84 -0.85
N TYR A 155 -6.54 2.06 -1.44
CA TYR A 155 -6.39 2.00 -2.90
C TYR A 155 -7.68 1.56 -3.60
N SER A 156 -8.38 0.60 -2.99
CA SER A 156 -9.65 0.14 -3.52
C SER A 156 -10.70 1.25 -3.46
N LEU A 157 -10.79 1.99 -2.35
CA LEU A 157 -11.73 3.09 -2.12
C LEU A 157 -11.47 4.28 -3.03
N SER A 158 -10.21 4.71 -3.10
CA SER A 158 -9.77 5.84 -3.93
C SER A 158 -10.09 5.59 -5.40
N SER A 159 -9.92 4.35 -5.86
CA SER A 159 -10.19 3.93 -7.24
C SER A 159 -11.68 3.70 -7.57
N ARG A 160 -12.61 3.82 -6.60
CA ARG A 160 -14.05 3.73 -6.87
C ARG A 160 -14.57 5.03 -7.48
N SER A 161 -15.42 4.88 -8.50
CA SER A 161 -16.20 5.98 -9.06
C SER A 161 -17.43 6.20 -8.18
N VAL A 162 -17.20 6.73 -6.98
CA VAL A 162 -18.24 7.15 -6.03
C VAL A 162 -17.96 8.58 -5.59
N PRO A 163 -18.98 9.38 -5.25
CA PRO A 163 -18.81 10.74 -4.75
C PRO A 163 -17.85 10.80 -3.57
N GLN A 164 -17.12 11.91 -3.45
CA GLN A 164 -16.09 12.09 -2.43
C GLN A 164 -16.69 12.02 -1.01
N GLU A 165 -17.90 12.53 -0.84
CA GLU A 165 -18.66 12.55 0.42
C GLU A 165 -18.87 11.12 0.95
N LYS A 166 -19.20 10.18 0.06
CA LYS A 166 -19.37 8.77 0.43
C LYS A 166 -18.05 8.11 0.82
N LYS A 167 -16.94 8.50 0.19
CA LYS A 167 -15.61 8.03 0.60
C LYS A 167 -15.25 8.55 1.99
N VAL A 168 -15.60 9.80 2.28
CA VAL A 168 -15.41 10.44 3.60
C VAL A 168 -16.24 9.73 4.67
N GLU A 169 -17.51 9.42 4.39
CA GLU A 169 -18.38 8.65 5.29
C GLU A 169 -17.79 7.26 5.58
N PHE A 170 -17.35 6.55 4.54
CA PHE A 170 -16.72 5.24 4.70
C PHE A 170 -15.46 5.29 5.58
N VAL A 171 -14.64 6.33 5.46
CA VAL A 171 -13.47 6.54 6.32
C VAL A 171 -13.89 6.80 7.78
N LYS A 172 -14.94 7.61 8.01
CA LYS A 172 -15.42 7.93 9.36
C LYS A 172 -15.92 6.70 10.12
N GLU A 173 -16.45 5.71 9.40
CA GLU A 173 -16.96 4.48 10.00
C GLU A 173 -15.87 3.45 10.32
N TYR A 174 -14.61 3.70 9.97
CA TYR A 174 -13.53 2.77 10.28
C TYR A 174 -13.32 2.70 11.79
N ASN A 175 -13.30 1.48 12.31
CA ASN A 175 -13.17 1.18 13.73
C ASN A 175 -12.13 0.07 13.99
N GLY A 176 -11.11 -0.03 13.12
CA GLY A 176 -10.04 -1.01 13.25
C GLY A 176 -10.25 -2.31 12.49
N GLU A 177 -11.26 -2.39 11.60
CA GLU A 177 -11.53 -3.60 10.82
C GLU A 177 -10.29 -4.12 10.10
N SER A 178 -10.15 -5.44 10.04
CA SER A 178 -9.08 -6.08 9.29
C SER A 178 -9.17 -5.74 7.80
N LYS A 179 -8.06 -5.94 7.10
CA LYS A 179 -8.01 -5.78 5.64
C LYS A 179 -9.12 -6.54 4.91
N THR A 180 -9.43 -7.76 5.34
CA THR A 180 -10.44 -8.59 4.69
C THR A 180 -11.84 -8.03 4.91
N GLU A 181 -12.19 -7.76 6.17
CA GLU A 181 -13.48 -7.20 6.56
C GLU A 181 -13.73 -5.85 5.88
N LEU A 182 -12.73 -4.96 5.89
CA LEU A 182 -12.86 -3.65 5.28
C LEU A 182 -13.00 -3.72 3.76
N LEU A 183 -12.31 -4.65 3.10
CA LEU A 183 -12.48 -4.88 1.66
C LEU A 183 -13.84 -5.48 1.31
N GLU A 184 -14.39 -6.32 2.17
CA GLU A 184 -15.75 -6.87 2.01
C GLU A 184 -16.80 -5.78 2.20
N LYS A 185 -16.70 -4.99 3.27
CA LYS A 185 -17.54 -3.81 3.53
C LYS A 185 -17.49 -2.82 2.36
N LEU A 186 -16.32 -2.60 1.78
CA LEU A 186 -16.15 -1.74 0.61
C LEU A 186 -16.84 -2.30 -0.63
N ARG A 187 -16.75 -3.61 -0.86
CA ARG A 187 -17.38 -4.27 -2.02
C ARG A 187 -18.90 -4.30 -1.91
N SER A 188 -19.44 -4.46 -0.70
CA SER A 188 -20.88 -4.41 -0.46
C SER A 188 -21.42 -2.98 -0.57
N SER A 189 -20.72 -2.00 0.00
CA SER A 189 -21.14 -0.59 0.01
C SER A 189 -20.99 0.09 -1.36
N PHE A 190 -19.91 -0.25 -2.08
CA PHE A 190 -19.55 0.36 -3.36
C PHE A 190 -19.24 -0.70 -4.42
N PRO A 191 -20.25 -1.48 -4.86
CA PRO A 191 -20.03 -2.54 -5.85
C PRO A 191 -19.43 -1.97 -7.14
N LEU A 192 -18.57 -2.76 -7.80
CA LEU A 192 -18.06 -2.38 -9.12
C LEU A 192 -19.22 -2.39 -10.12
N ALA A 193 -19.21 -1.49 -11.10
CA ALA A 193 -20.12 -1.57 -12.22
C ALA A 193 -19.96 -2.94 -12.92
N LYS A 194 -21.06 -3.50 -13.46
CA LYS A 194 -21.04 -4.82 -14.12
C LYS A 194 -20.01 -4.90 -15.26
N GLN A 195 -19.70 -3.79 -15.90
CA GLN A 195 -18.75 -3.67 -17.02
C GLN A 195 -17.32 -3.28 -16.59
N ASP A 196 -17.05 -3.11 -15.30
CA ASP A 196 -15.71 -2.79 -14.82
C ASP A 196 -14.78 -4.00 -15.02
N LYS A 197 -13.67 -3.81 -15.72
CA LYS A 197 -12.67 -4.87 -16.00
C LYS A 197 -12.02 -5.44 -14.74
N ARG A 198 -12.12 -4.76 -13.59
CA ARG A 198 -11.66 -5.23 -12.28
C ARG A 198 -12.68 -6.15 -11.60
N ASN A 199 -13.91 -6.20 -12.10
CA ASN A 199 -14.89 -7.16 -11.60
C ASN A 199 -14.37 -8.55 -11.99
N PRO A 200 -14.13 -9.46 -11.04
CA PRO A 200 -13.68 -10.81 -11.39
C PRO A 200 -14.68 -11.40 -12.37
N ASN A 201 -14.24 -11.67 -13.59
CA ASN A 201 -15.02 -12.45 -14.54
C ASN A 201 -15.08 -13.87 -13.97
N LYS A 202 -16.06 -14.11 -13.09
CA LYS A 202 -16.24 -15.37 -12.39
C LYS A 202 -16.33 -16.52 -13.37
N THR A 203 -16.94 -16.31 -14.53
CA THR A 203 -16.97 -17.27 -15.63
C THR A 203 -15.56 -17.61 -16.11
N LYS A 204 -14.72 -16.61 -16.40
CA LYS A 204 -13.32 -16.85 -16.80
C LYS A 204 -12.52 -17.57 -15.70
N SER A 205 -12.68 -17.17 -14.44
CA SER A 205 -12.01 -17.84 -13.31
C SER A 205 -12.43 -19.30 -13.16
N VAL A 206 -13.73 -19.59 -13.31
CA VAL A 206 -14.25 -20.97 -13.30
C VAL A 206 -13.70 -21.77 -14.48
N LEU A 207 -13.68 -21.19 -15.68
CA LEU A 207 -13.11 -21.83 -16.87
C LEU A 207 -11.62 -22.14 -16.71
N ASP A 208 -10.83 -21.21 -16.18
CA ASP A 208 -9.40 -21.40 -15.94
C ASP A 208 -9.16 -22.52 -14.91
N LEU A 209 -9.95 -22.56 -13.84
CA LEU A 209 -9.89 -23.63 -12.83
C LEU A 209 -10.29 -24.99 -13.40
N LEU A 210 -11.40 -25.09 -14.13
CA LEU A 210 -11.84 -26.34 -14.76
C LEU A 210 -10.82 -26.86 -15.78
N ASN A 211 -10.20 -25.97 -16.57
CA ASN A 211 -9.13 -26.35 -17.48
C ASN A 211 -7.88 -26.86 -16.76
N ARG A 212 -7.53 -26.25 -15.61
CA ARG A 212 -6.43 -26.73 -14.77
C ARG A 212 -6.75 -28.09 -14.17
N THR A 213 -7.97 -28.29 -13.64
CA THR A 213 -8.44 -29.57 -13.14
C THR A 213 -8.40 -30.64 -14.23
N LYS A 214 -8.89 -30.33 -15.44
CA LYS A 214 -8.81 -31.24 -16.59
C LYS A 214 -7.37 -31.69 -16.86
N LYS A 215 -6.40 -30.76 -16.86
CA LYS A 215 -4.99 -31.10 -17.06
C LYS A 215 -4.44 -31.98 -15.93
N LEU A 216 -4.81 -31.73 -14.68
CA LEU A 216 -4.42 -32.57 -13.55
C LEU A 216 -4.98 -33.99 -13.67
N MET A 217 -6.21 -34.13 -14.15
CA MET A 217 -6.85 -35.44 -14.37
C MET A 217 -6.29 -36.20 -15.58
N GLN A 218 -5.56 -35.52 -16.46
CA GLN A 218 -4.87 -36.12 -17.61
C GLN A 218 -3.44 -36.60 -17.26
N ASP A 219 -2.96 -36.32 -16.04
CA ASP A 219 -1.66 -36.79 -15.55
C ASP A 219 -1.73 -38.29 -15.21
N ASP A 220 -0.70 -39.06 -15.57
CA ASP A 220 -0.67 -40.52 -15.35
C ASP A 220 -0.73 -40.90 -13.85
N ARG A 221 -0.42 -39.97 -12.95
CA ARG A 221 -0.52 -40.17 -11.50
C ARG A 221 -1.94 -39.94 -10.96
N PHE A 222 -2.87 -39.51 -11.80
CA PHE A 222 -4.27 -39.37 -11.44
C PHE A 222 -4.97 -40.74 -11.46
N ILE A 223 -4.87 -41.46 -10.34
CA ILE A 223 -5.42 -42.81 -10.18
C ILE A 223 -6.42 -42.82 -9.02
N PRO A 224 -7.63 -42.23 -9.20
CA PRO A 224 -8.61 -42.15 -8.12
C PRO A 224 -9.16 -43.54 -7.79
N ASN A 225 -9.34 -43.81 -6.50
CA ASN A 225 -9.99 -45.00 -5.99
C ASN A 225 -11.52 -44.96 -6.23
N HIS A 226 -12.23 -46.01 -5.79
CA HIS A 226 -13.68 -46.11 -6.05
C HIS A 226 -14.49 -44.98 -5.40
N ASP A 227 -14.15 -44.61 -4.16
CA ASP A 227 -14.86 -43.59 -3.39
C ASP A 227 -14.54 -42.19 -3.92
N GLU A 228 -13.27 -41.91 -4.21
CA GLU A 228 -12.82 -40.67 -4.85
C GLU A 228 -13.47 -40.46 -6.23
N LYS A 229 -13.64 -41.53 -7.03
CA LYS A 229 -14.41 -41.45 -8.29
C LYS A 229 -15.88 -41.11 -8.05
N GLY A 230 -16.47 -41.62 -6.97
CA GLY A 230 -17.82 -41.29 -6.55
C GLY A 230 -17.97 -39.80 -6.23
N GLU A 231 -17.08 -39.27 -5.39
CA GLU A 231 -17.05 -37.86 -4.99
C GLU A 231 -16.83 -36.92 -6.19
N LEU A 232 -15.87 -37.24 -7.07
CA LEU A 232 -15.61 -36.46 -8.28
C LEU A 232 -16.85 -36.39 -9.19
N LYS A 233 -17.57 -37.51 -9.36
CA LYS A 233 -18.81 -37.53 -10.16
C LYS A 233 -19.92 -36.70 -9.51
N ALA A 234 -20.05 -36.76 -8.19
CA ALA A 234 -21.02 -35.94 -7.46
C ALA A 234 -20.73 -34.44 -7.64
N LEU A 235 -19.47 -34.02 -7.46
CA LEU A 235 -19.04 -32.63 -7.66
C LEU A 235 -19.29 -32.14 -9.09
N VAL A 236 -19.00 -32.94 -10.11
CA VAL A 236 -19.27 -32.57 -11.51
C VAL A 236 -20.78 -32.41 -11.74
N LYS A 237 -21.61 -33.28 -11.16
CA LYS A 237 -23.07 -33.19 -11.27
C LYS A 237 -23.62 -31.93 -10.60
N GLU A 238 -23.12 -31.58 -9.42
CA GLU A 238 -23.50 -30.34 -8.71
C GLU A 238 -23.08 -29.10 -9.50
N ILE A 239 -21.85 -29.06 -10.03
CA ILE A 239 -21.39 -27.97 -10.89
C ILE A 239 -22.28 -27.84 -12.13
N ASN A 240 -22.67 -28.96 -12.75
CA ASN A 240 -23.54 -28.94 -13.92
C ASN A 240 -24.94 -28.38 -13.60
N ALA A 241 -25.48 -28.65 -12.40
CA ALA A 241 -26.76 -28.09 -11.96
C ALA A 241 -26.72 -26.57 -11.72
N LEU A 242 -25.53 -26.01 -11.46
CA LEU A 242 -25.32 -24.56 -11.30
C LEU A 242 -25.22 -23.81 -12.63
N LEU A 243 -24.99 -24.53 -13.74
CA LEU A 243 -25.05 -23.99 -15.08
C LEU A 243 -26.53 -23.96 -15.51
N LYS A 244 -27.18 -22.82 -15.27
CA LYS A 244 -28.57 -22.58 -15.70
C LYS A 244 -28.73 -22.64 -17.22
#